data_AF-A0A956IRQ8-F1
#
_entry.id   AF-A0A956IRQ8-F1
#
_cell.length_a   1.000
_cell.length_b   1.000
_cell.length_c   1.000
_cell.angle_alpha   90.00
_cell.angle_beta   90.00
_cell.angle_gamma   90.00
#
_symmetry.space_group_name_H-M   'P 1'
#
loop_
_entity.id
_entity.type
_entity.pdbx_description
1 polymer ?
#
loop_
_entity_poly.entity_id
_entity_poly.type
_entity_poly.pdbx_seq_one_letter_code
_entity_poly.pdbx_strand_id
1 'polypeptide(L)'
;MSAPIALRNCFPAGSTNRRALELARALRATAERLSAGADYRWSDLGRCNCGHLAQTLTRLSEQEIREFALQRPGIWAEQIVEYCPTSGYPLDVVIGSMLEVGATLDDIRHLERLSSPRVLKRIPVSERLQLSYRDRHHVARYMIAWAELLEEQSGAGEGSVSARPSPQEDLGETPCCPREHAAPEPGGAGYPQAAE
;
A
#
# COMPACT_ATOMS: atom_id res chain seq x y z
N MET A 1 -10.01 35.74 -14.14
CA MET A 1 -9.77 34.34 -14.56
C MET A 1 -8.81 33.73 -13.55
N SER A 2 -9.34 33.10 -12.50
CA SER A 2 -8.54 32.47 -11.44
C SER A 2 -8.38 30.98 -11.74
N ALA A 3 -7.15 30.50 -11.81
CA ALA A 3 -6.83 29.08 -11.93
C ALA A 3 -7.12 28.35 -10.60
N PRO A 4 -7.53 27.07 -10.62
CA PRO A 4 -7.85 26.33 -9.40
C PRO A 4 -6.58 25.87 -8.67
N ILE A 5 -6.65 25.94 -7.35
CA ILE A 5 -5.69 25.42 -6.39
C ILE A 5 -5.60 23.90 -6.58
N ALA A 6 -4.44 23.40 -7.00
CA ALA A 6 -4.13 21.98 -6.96
C ALA A 6 -4.11 21.52 -5.50
N LEU A 7 -5.08 20.69 -5.11
CA LEU A 7 -5.07 19.95 -3.86
C LEU A 7 -3.88 18.98 -3.88
N ARG A 8 -2.73 19.44 -3.39
CA ARG A 8 -1.60 18.58 -3.04
C ARG A 8 -2.00 17.81 -1.78
N ASN A 9 -2.32 16.53 -1.95
CA ASN A 9 -2.42 15.59 -0.84
C ASN A 9 -1.04 15.48 -0.18
N CYS A 10 -0.84 16.18 0.92
CA CYS A 10 0.34 16.04 1.76
C CYS A 10 0.17 14.80 2.65
N PHE A 11 0.58 13.63 2.15
CA PHE A 11 0.82 12.48 3.03
C PHE A 11 2.21 12.64 3.67
N PRO A 12 2.35 12.55 5.01
CA PRO A 12 3.65 12.64 5.66
C PRO A 12 4.54 11.48 5.19
N ALA A 13 5.82 11.75 4.91
CA ALA A 13 6.76 10.76 4.39
C ALA A 13 6.81 9.45 5.24
N GLY A 14 6.56 9.55 6.55
CA GLY A 14 6.48 8.40 7.46
C GLY A 14 5.32 7.43 7.20
N SER A 15 4.21 7.87 6.59
CA SER A 15 3.08 6.97 6.29
C SER A 15 3.37 6.07 5.08
N THR A 16 4.21 6.52 4.15
CA THR A 16 4.56 5.78 2.93
C THR A 16 5.52 4.63 3.23
N ASN A 17 6.54 4.87 4.06
CA ASN A 17 7.49 3.82 4.48
C ASN A 17 6.81 2.72 5.30
N ARG A 18 5.86 3.07 6.17
CA ARG A 18 5.08 2.06 6.94
C ARG A 18 4.29 1.15 6.00
N ARG A 19 3.53 1.71 5.05
CA ARG A 19 2.73 0.94 4.09
C ARG A 19 3.61 0.04 3.23
N ALA A 20 4.71 0.57 2.68
CA ALA A 20 5.67 -0.22 1.91
C ALA A 20 6.19 -1.45 2.70
N LEU A 21 6.50 -1.29 3.99
CA LEU A 21 6.91 -2.39 4.87
C LEU A 21 5.75 -3.37 5.18
N GLU A 22 4.51 -2.90 5.26
CA GLU A 22 3.33 -3.77 5.40
C GLU A 22 3.12 -4.63 4.16
N LEU A 23 3.18 -4.04 2.96
CA LEU A 23 3.13 -4.77 1.70
C LEU A 23 4.29 -5.77 1.57
N ALA A 24 5.52 -5.37 1.92
CA ALA A 24 6.67 -6.27 1.93
C ALA A 24 6.44 -7.51 2.81
N ARG A 25 5.90 -7.32 4.03
CA ARG A 25 5.54 -8.43 4.92
C ARG A 25 4.47 -9.34 4.30
N ALA A 26 3.43 -8.77 3.70
CA ALA A 26 2.38 -9.55 3.04
C ALA A 26 2.93 -10.36 1.85
N LEU A 27 3.83 -9.77 1.05
CA LEU A 27 4.50 -10.45 -0.05
C LEU A 27 5.35 -11.62 0.43
N ARG A 28 6.14 -11.45 1.49
CA ARG A 28 6.94 -12.53 2.09
C ARG A 28 6.06 -13.67 2.61
N ALA A 29 5.03 -13.36 3.39
CA ALA A 29 4.10 -14.36 3.89
C ALA A 29 3.39 -15.12 2.76
N THR A 30 3.03 -14.43 1.67
CA THR A 30 2.44 -15.06 0.48
C THR A 30 3.44 -15.98 -0.22
N ALA A 31 4.69 -15.52 -0.39
CA ALA A 31 5.76 -16.32 -1.01
C ALA A 31 6.09 -17.58 -0.20
N GLU A 32 6.10 -17.49 1.13
CA GLU A 32 6.29 -18.63 2.03
C GLU A 32 5.17 -19.67 1.85
N ARG A 33 3.90 -19.23 1.86
CA ARG A 33 2.74 -20.11 1.61
C ARG A 33 2.83 -20.82 0.25
N LEU A 34 3.16 -20.09 -0.81
CA LEU A 34 3.32 -20.65 -2.15
C LEU A 34 4.45 -21.69 -2.20
N SER A 35 5.59 -21.37 -1.57
CA SER A 35 6.76 -22.26 -1.50
C SER A 35 6.48 -23.52 -0.68
N ALA A 36 5.66 -23.41 0.37
CA ALA A 36 5.20 -24.52 1.20
C ALA A 36 4.16 -25.42 0.52
N GLY A 37 3.75 -25.10 -0.71
CA GLY A 37 2.92 -25.97 -1.52
C GLY A 37 1.43 -25.61 -1.56
N ALA A 38 1.07 -24.36 -1.31
CA ALA A 38 -0.30 -23.89 -1.50
C ALA A 38 -0.86 -24.28 -2.89
N ASP A 39 -2.16 -24.57 -2.95
CA ASP A 39 -2.84 -24.87 -4.21
C ASP A 39 -2.84 -23.63 -5.11
N TYR A 40 -2.14 -23.74 -6.23
CA TYR A 40 -1.86 -22.63 -7.11
C TYR A 40 -2.37 -22.97 -8.51
N ARG A 41 -3.14 -22.05 -9.09
CA ARG A 41 -3.65 -22.18 -10.44
C ARG A 41 -3.88 -20.81 -11.04
N TRP A 42 -3.03 -20.44 -12.00
CA TRP A 42 -3.11 -19.11 -12.62
C TRP A 42 -4.48 -18.81 -13.26
N SER A 43 -5.17 -19.82 -13.80
CA SER A 43 -6.49 -19.65 -14.41
C SER A 43 -7.66 -19.57 -13.42
N ASP A 44 -7.40 -19.68 -12.12
CA ASP A 44 -8.40 -19.50 -11.06
C ASP A 44 -8.10 -18.17 -10.35
N LEU A 45 -9.02 -17.20 -10.44
CA LEU A 45 -8.81 -15.84 -9.93
C LEU A 45 -8.64 -15.77 -8.41
N GLY A 46 -9.07 -16.81 -7.68
CA GLY A 46 -8.82 -16.97 -6.25
C GLY A 46 -7.44 -17.57 -5.95
N ARG A 47 -6.85 -18.33 -6.88
CA ARG A 47 -5.58 -19.09 -6.70
C ARG A 47 -4.44 -18.66 -7.62
N CYS A 48 -4.61 -17.54 -8.33
CA CYS A 48 -3.56 -16.93 -9.15
C CYS A 48 -2.63 -16.05 -8.29
N ASN A 49 -1.72 -15.32 -8.93
CA ASN A 49 -0.70 -14.50 -8.26
C ASN A 49 -1.34 -13.43 -7.37
N CYS A 50 -2.25 -12.65 -7.94
CA CYS A 50 -2.99 -11.61 -7.23
C CYS A 50 -3.98 -12.20 -6.22
N GLY A 51 -4.62 -13.33 -6.56
CA GLY A 51 -5.53 -14.05 -5.66
C GLY A 51 -4.83 -14.51 -4.37
N HIS A 52 -3.62 -15.05 -4.47
CA HIS A 52 -2.85 -15.46 -3.28
C HIS A 52 -2.44 -14.28 -2.39
N LEU A 53 -2.05 -13.15 -2.98
CA LEU A 53 -1.77 -11.93 -2.23
C LEU A 53 -3.05 -11.39 -1.57
N ALA A 54 -4.18 -11.40 -2.28
CA ALA A 54 -5.48 -11.01 -1.76
C ALA A 54 -5.87 -11.85 -0.53
N GLN A 55 -5.70 -13.17 -0.59
CA GLN A 55 -5.95 -14.06 0.55
C GLN A 55 -5.10 -13.66 1.77
N THR A 56 -3.82 -13.34 1.58
CA THR A 56 -2.94 -12.93 2.68
C THR A 56 -3.40 -11.63 3.34
N LEU A 57 -3.82 -10.65 2.53
CA LEU A 57 -4.19 -9.31 3.01
C LEU A 57 -5.58 -9.28 3.64
N THR A 58 -6.55 -9.96 3.02
CA THR A 58 -7.96 -9.88 3.40
C THR A 58 -8.40 -11.02 4.32
N ARG A 59 -7.62 -12.12 4.36
CA ARG A 59 -8.01 -13.40 4.99
C ARG A 59 -9.23 -14.08 4.38
N LEU A 60 -9.74 -13.58 3.27
CA LEU A 60 -10.75 -14.26 2.48
C LEU A 60 -10.18 -15.55 1.91
N SER A 61 -11.03 -16.54 1.77
CA SER A 61 -10.71 -17.78 1.08
C SER A 61 -10.55 -17.55 -0.43
N GLU A 62 -9.85 -18.47 -1.08
CA GLU A 62 -9.78 -18.56 -2.54
C GLU A 62 -11.17 -18.63 -3.20
N GLN A 63 -12.17 -19.22 -2.52
CA GLN A 63 -13.53 -19.38 -3.04
C GLN A 63 -14.26 -18.04 -3.05
N GLU A 64 -14.22 -17.31 -1.93
CA GLU A 64 -14.80 -15.97 -1.81
C GLU A 64 -14.18 -15.00 -2.83
N ILE A 65 -12.85 -14.99 -2.96
CA ILE A 65 -12.16 -14.13 -3.92
C ILE A 65 -12.55 -14.48 -5.35
N ARG A 66 -12.63 -15.78 -5.69
CA ARG A 66 -13.07 -16.21 -7.02
C ARG A 66 -14.50 -15.77 -7.30
N GLU A 67 -15.41 -15.93 -6.35
CA GLU A 67 -16.81 -15.51 -6.49
C GLU A 67 -16.94 -14.00 -6.70
N PHE A 68 -16.14 -13.20 -5.99
CA PHE A 68 -16.09 -11.76 -6.19
C PHE A 68 -15.57 -11.41 -7.59
N ALA A 69 -14.53 -12.11 -8.06
CA ALA A 69 -13.92 -11.87 -9.34
C ALA A 69 -14.79 -12.30 -10.53
N LEU A 70 -15.64 -13.33 -10.38
CA LEU A 70 -16.54 -13.82 -11.42
C LEU A 70 -17.69 -12.86 -11.76
N GLN A 71 -17.90 -11.79 -10.98
CA GLN A 71 -18.90 -10.76 -11.28
C GLN A 71 -18.52 -9.90 -12.49
N ARG A 72 -17.26 -9.95 -12.92
CA ARG A 72 -16.77 -9.30 -14.14
C ARG A 72 -15.96 -10.29 -14.97
N PRO A 73 -15.95 -10.17 -16.30
CA PRO A 73 -15.06 -10.97 -17.14
C PRO A 73 -13.60 -10.56 -16.94
N GLY A 74 -12.68 -11.43 -17.36
CA GLY A 74 -11.27 -11.13 -17.45
C GLY A 74 -10.42 -11.53 -16.25
N ILE A 75 -9.12 -11.31 -16.37
CA ILE A 75 -8.14 -11.53 -15.29
C ILE A 75 -7.89 -10.24 -14.51
N TRP A 76 -7.14 -10.31 -13.41
CA TRP A 76 -6.81 -9.15 -12.58
C TRP A 76 -6.30 -7.95 -13.39
N ALA A 77 -5.37 -8.17 -14.32
CA ALA A 77 -4.81 -7.11 -15.17
C ALA A 77 -5.84 -6.35 -16.02
N GLU A 78 -6.96 -7.00 -16.36
CA GLU A 78 -8.08 -6.43 -17.11
C GLU A 78 -9.09 -5.79 -16.15
N GLN A 79 -9.44 -6.48 -15.06
CA GLN A 79 -10.47 -6.04 -14.11
C GLN A 79 -10.06 -4.77 -13.34
N ILE A 80 -8.77 -4.58 -13.05
CA ILE A 80 -8.29 -3.36 -12.38
C ILE A 80 -8.44 -2.09 -13.23
N VAL A 81 -8.63 -2.21 -14.55
CA VAL A 81 -8.87 -1.04 -15.43
C VAL A 81 -10.20 -0.38 -15.07
N GLU A 82 -11.17 -1.20 -14.69
CA GLU A 82 -12.52 -0.80 -14.28
C GLU A 82 -12.63 -0.60 -12.76
N TYR A 83 -11.51 -0.52 -12.04
CA TYR A 83 -11.53 -0.32 -10.59
C TYR A 83 -12.15 1.04 -10.25
N CYS A 84 -13.19 1.01 -9.41
CA CYS A 84 -13.81 2.21 -8.86
C CYS A 84 -14.12 1.98 -7.36
N PRO A 85 -13.54 2.77 -6.44
CA PRO A 85 -13.70 2.55 -5.00
C PRO A 85 -15.14 2.70 -4.49
N THR A 86 -16.02 3.31 -5.28
CA THR A 86 -17.43 3.56 -4.93
C THR A 86 -18.42 2.76 -5.77
N SER A 87 -17.96 1.79 -6.56
CA SER A 87 -18.82 0.99 -7.45
C SER A 87 -19.79 0.07 -6.70
N GLY A 88 -19.41 -0.34 -5.48
CA GLY A 88 -20.10 -1.37 -4.71
C GLY A 88 -19.75 -2.80 -5.11
N TYR A 89 -18.86 -3.03 -6.09
CA TYR A 89 -18.43 -4.38 -6.44
C TYR A 89 -17.53 -4.98 -5.35
N PRO A 90 -17.79 -6.23 -4.92
CA PRO A 90 -16.98 -6.88 -3.88
C PRO A 90 -15.50 -6.99 -4.23
N LEU A 91 -15.16 -7.20 -5.52
CA LEU A 91 -13.77 -7.25 -5.93
C LEU A 91 -13.05 -5.90 -5.75
N ASP A 92 -13.75 -4.77 -5.89
CA ASP A 92 -13.13 -3.46 -5.68
C ASP A 92 -12.75 -3.26 -4.21
N VAL A 93 -13.44 -3.91 -3.26
CA VAL A 93 -13.01 -3.94 -1.84
C VAL A 93 -11.70 -4.72 -1.68
N VAL A 94 -11.53 -5.83 -2.40
CA VAL A 94 -10.29 -6.62 -2.38
C VAL A 94 -9.13 -5.85 -3.01
N ILE A 95 -9.37 -5.20 -4.15
CA ILE A 95 -8.38 -4.31 -4.79
C ILE A 95 -8.01 -3.18 -3.83
N GLY A 96 -9.01 -2.54 -3.21
CA GLY A 96 -8.82 -1.48 -2.21
C GLY A 96 -7.90 -1.92 -1.06
N SER A 97 -8.06 -3.14 -0.55
CA SER A 97 -7.21 -3.69 0.51
C SER A 97 -5.73 -3.80 0.10
N MET A 98 -5.44 -4.05 -1.19
CA MET A 98 -4.06 -4.02 -1.71
C MET A 98 -3.53 -2.58 -1.80
N LEU A 99 -4.37 -1.64 -2.22
CA LEU A 99 -4.00 -0.23 -2.35
C LEU A 99 -3.75 0.43 -0.98
N GLU A 100 -4.51 0.05 0.05
CA GLU A 100 -4.38 0.55 1.41
C GLU A 100 -3.01 0.25 2.03
N VAL A 101 -2.45 -0.94 1.75
CA VAL A 101 -1.10 -1.32 2.16
C VAL A 101 -0.02 -0.79 1.22
N GLY A 102 -0.38 0.03 0.22
CA GLY A 102 0.56 0.76 -0.62
C GLY A 102 0.92 0.10 -1.95
N ALA A 103 0.21 -0.95 -2.38
CA ALA A 103 0.32 -1.40 -3.76
C ALA A 103 -0.32 -0.35 -4.69
N THR A 104 0.12 -0.30 -5.94
CA THR A 104 -0.56 0.47 -6.99
C THR A 104 -1.34 -0.46 -7.92
N LEU A 105 -2.28 0.08 -8.70
CA LEU A 105 -2.95 -0.70 -9.74
C LEU A 105 -1.94 -1.29 -10.74
N ASP A 106 -0.88 -0.53 -11.06
CA ASP A 106 0.17 -1.02 -11.96
C ASP A 106 0.97 -2.17 -11.35
N ASP A 107 1.20 -2.15 -10.03
CA ASP A 107 1.82 -3.29 -9.34
C ASP A 107 0.94 -4.54 -9.40
N ILE A 108 -0.39 -4.40 -9.23
CA ILE A 108 -1.34 -5.52 -9.36
C ILE A 108 -1.33 -6.07 -10.79
N ARG A 109 -1.32 -5.17 -11.80
CA ARG A 109 -1.15 -5.56 -13.22
C ARG A 109 0.11 -6.36 -13.45
N HIS A 110 1.22 -5.90 -12.87
CA HIS A 110 2.52 -6.50 -13.03
C HIS A 110 2.64 -7.83 -12.30
N LEU A 111 2.05 -7.96 -11.12
CA LEU A 111 2.02 -9.20 -10.35
C LEU A 111 1.30 -10.31 -11.12
N GLU A 112 0.20 -9.98 -11.80
CA GLU A 112 -0.57 -10.94 -12.60
C GLU A 112 0.27 -11.66 -13.66
N ARG A 113 1.32 -11.00 -14.19
CA ARG A 113 2.19 -11.54 -15.24
C ARG A 113 3.69 -11.55 -14.92
N LEU A 114 4.06 -11.32 -13.67
CA LEU A 114 5.46 -11.18 -13.20
C LEU A 114 6.28 -10.20 -14.06
N SER A 115 5.75 -9.01 -14.35
CA SER A 115 6.27 -8.17 -15.44
C SER A 115 6.86 -6.81 -15.02
N SER A 116 6.81 -6.43 -13.74
CA SER A 116 7.39 -5.14 -13.29
C SER A 116 8.88 -5.04 -13.61
N PRO A 117 9.31 -4.07 -14.43
CA PRO A 117 10.74 -3.89 -14.75
C PRO A 117 11.59 -3.61 -13.51
N ARG A 118 11.03 -2.97 -12.49
CA ARG A 118 11.73 -2.63 -11.24
C ARG A 118 12.04 -3.89 -10.43
N VAL A 119 11.06 -4.79 -10.31
CA VAL A 119 11.22 -6.08 -9.62
C VAL A 119 12.14 -7.00 -10.41
N LEU A 120 11.95 -7.10 -11.72
CA LEU A 120 12.75 -7.98 -12.57
C LEU A 120 14.24 -7.63 -12.58
N LYS A 121 14.61 -6.35 -12.39
CA LYS A 121 16.02 -5.94 -12.24
C LYS A 121 16.71 -6.52 -11.01
N ARG A 122 15.96 -6.98 -10.01
CA ARG A 122 16.49 -7.61 -8.78
C ARG A 122 16.70 -9.12 -8.93
N ILE A 123 16.22 -9.71 -10.01
CA ILE A 123 16.32 -11.14 -10.26
C ILE A 123 17.48 -11.38 -11.24
N PRO A 124 18.45 -12.25 -10.92
CA PRO A 124 19.55 -12.59 -11.82
C PRO A 124 19.04 -12.93 -13.23
N VAL A 125 19.77 -12.51 -14.26
CA VAL A 125 19.33 -12.66 -15.66
C VAL A 125 19.01 -14.11 -16.01
N SER A 126 19.83 -15.06 -15.56
CA SER A 126 19.64 -16.49 -15.78
C SER A 126 18.32 -17.01 -15.23
N GLU A 127 17.93 -16.56 -14.03
CA GLU A 127 16.66 -16.93 -13.37
C GLU A 127 15.48 -16.19 -14.01
N ARG A 128 15.63 -14.89 -14.27
CA ARG A 128 14.61 -14.02 -14.87
C ARG A 128 14.08 -14.55 -16.20
N LEU A 129 14.96 -15.07 -17.05
CA LEU A 129 14.58 -15.61 -18.37
C LEU A 129 13.74 -16.88 -18.29
N GLN A 130 13.73 -17.55 -17.13
CA GLN A 130 12.96 -18.78 -16.89
C GLN A 130 11.67 -18.51 -16.11
N LEU A 131 11.44 -17.28 -15.64
CA LEU A 131 10.25 -16.96 -14.85
C LEU A 131 8.98 -17.27 -15.64
N SER A 132 8.04 -17.90 -14.94
CA SER A 132 6.75 -18.27 -15.47
C SER A 132 5.71 -17.84 -14.45
N TYR A 133 4.79 -16.99 -14.88
CA TYR A 133 3.64 -16.57 -14.06
C TYR A 133 2.65 -17.71 -13.81
N ARG A 134 2.92 -18.92 -14.30
CA ARG A 134 2.13 -20.14 -14.04
C ARG A 134 2.84 -21.11 -13.11
N ASP A 135 4.05 -20.79 -12.66
CA ASP A 135 4.82 -21.59 -11.71
C ASP A 135 4.83 -20.90 -10.35
N ARG A 136 4.33 -21.59 -9.33
CA ARG A 136 4.20 -21.02 -7.97
C ARG A 136 5.54 -20.63 -7.35
N HIS A 137 6.62 -21.35 -7.65
CA HIS A 137 7.95 -21.06 -7.12
C HIS A 137 8.53 -19.81 -7.80
N HIS A 138 8.27 -19.63 -9.09
CA HIS A 138 8.63 -18.39 -9.80
C HIS A 138 7.84 -17.18 -9.30
N VAL A 139 6.54 -17.36 -8.98
CA VAL A 139 5.71 -16.32 -8.37
C VAL A 139 6.24 -15.97 -6.97
N ALA A 140 6.54 -16.96 -6.14
CA ALA A 140 7.13 -16.74 -4.81
C ALA A 140 8.46 -16.00 -4.90
N ARG A 141 9.35 -16.40 -5.82
CA ARG A 141 10.63 -15.72 -6.08
C ARG A 141 10.44 -14.25 -6.45
N TYR A 142 9.47 -13.97 -7.31
CA TYR A 142 9.13 -12.61 -7.73
C TYR A 142 8.60 -11.77 -6.57
N MET A 143 7.70 -12.33 -5.74
CA MET A 143 7.18 -11.66 -4.54
C MET A 143 8.30 -11.35 -3.53
N ILE A 144 9.27 -12.24 -3.36
CA ILE A 144 10.46 -12.00 -2.53
C ILE A 144 11.28 -10.84 -3.09
N ALA A 145 11.58 -10.83 -4.39
CA ALA A 145 12.31 -9.75 -5.04
C ALA A 145 11.59 -8.39 -4.91
N TRP A 146 10.25 -8.41 -4.94
CA TRP A 146 9.46 -7.21 -4.75
C TRP A 146 9.47 -6.74 -3.29
N ALA A 147 9.39 -7.65 -2.32
CA ALA A 147 9.51 -7.30 -0.90
C ALA A 147 10.87 -6.65 -0.59
N GLU A 148 11.96 -7.23 -1.09
CA GLU A 148 13.32 -6.68 -0.94
C GLU A 148 13.43 -5.25 -1.52
N LEU A 149 12.80 -5.01 -2.68
CA LEU A 149 12.75 -3.70 -3.31
C LEU A 149 12.03 -2.65 -2.45
N LEU A 150 10.94 -3.03 -1.78
CA LEU A 150 10.17 -2.15 -0.91
C LEU A 150 10.90 -1.85 0.41
N GLU A 151 11.54 -2.88 1.00
CA GLU A 151 12.33 -2.75 2.21
C GLU A 151 13.53 -1.82 2.00
N GLU A 152 14.26 -1.98 0.90
CA GLU A 152 15.39 -1.11 0.56
C GLU A 152 14.97 0.34 0.37
N GLN A 153 13.85 0.60 -0.35
CA GLN A 153 13.33 1.95 -0.53
C GLN A 153 12.90 2.60 0.79
N SER A 154 12.46 1.78 1.75
CA SER A 154 12.05 2.25 3.07
C SER A 154 13.25 2.55 4.00
N GLY A 155 14.38 1.84 3.82
CA GLY A 155 15.62 2.04 4.59
C GLY A 155 16.61 3.05 3.99
N ALA A 156 16.54 3.31 2.69
CA ALA A 156 17.42 4.27 2.00
C ALA A 156 17.20 5.75 2.42
N GLY A 157 16.16 6.04 3.22
CA GLY A 157 15.91 7.36 3.80
C GLY A 157 16.64 7.64 5.12
N GLU A 158 17.27 6.64 5.74
CA GLU A 158 17.89 6.77 7.08
C GLU A 158 19.44 6.67 7.07
N GLY A 159 20.06 6.90 5.91
CA GLY A 159 21.48 6.61 5.67
C GLY A 159 22.33 7.78 5.15
N SER A 160 22.27 8.96 5.77
CA SER A 160 23.34 9.98 5.62
C SER A 160 23.63 10.77 6.90
N VAL A 161 23.84 10.07 8.02
CA VAL A 161 24.56 10.69 9.15
C VAL A 161 26.06 10.53 8.89
N SER A 162 26.62 11.49 8.15
CA SER A 162 28.05 11.74 8.12
C SER A 162 28.53 12.11 9.53
N ALA A 163 29.63 11.48 9.94
CA ALA A 163 30.47 11.73 11.10
C ALA A 163 30.19 13.03 11.89
N ARG A 164 29.82 12.88 13.17
CA ARG A 164 29.92 13.96 14.17
C ARG A 164 31.39 14.36 14.38
N PRO A 165 31.68 15.65 14.55
CA PRO A 165 32.52 16.12 15.63
C PRO A 165 31.66 16.66 16.79
N SER A 166 32.25 16.62 17.98
CA SER A 166 31.66 16.92 19.29
C SER A 166 31.47 18.44 19.55
N PRO A 167 31.09 18.90 20.77
CA PRO A 167 29.86 19.65 21.01
C PRO A 167 30.10 21.14 21.32
N GLN A 168 29.30 22.06 20.75
CA GLN A 168 29.14 23.40 21.31
C GLN A 168 27.70 23.93 21.15
N GLU A 169 27.09 24.15 22.31
CA GLU A 169 26.33 25.34 22.71
C GLU A 169 25.00 25.66 22.00
N ASP A 170 23.92 25.21 22.66
CA ASP A 170 22.68 25.93 22.96
C ASP A 170 22.55 27.35 22.39
N LEU A 171 21.59 27.56 21.48
CA LEU A 171 20.74 28.75 21.41
C LEU A 171 19.53 28.47 20.48
N GLY A 172 18.35 28.25 21.08
CA GLY A 172 17.09 28.74 20.53
C GLY A 172 16.22 27.79 19.68
N GLU A 173 15.66 26.73 20.29
CA GLU A 173 14.42 26.13 19.76
C GLU A 173 13.25 27.10 19.93
N THR A 174 12.72 27.61 18.81
CA THR A 174 11.40 28.26 18.78
C THR A 174 10.39 27.24 18.25
N PRO A 175 9.35 26.83 19.00
CA PRO A 175 8.36 25.88 18.52
C PRO A 175 7.48 26.48 17.43
N CYS A 176 7.30 25.75 16.33
CA CYS A 176 6.29 26.01 15.30
C CYS A 176 4.88 25.69 15.83
N CYS A 177 4.29 26.57 16.64
CA CYS A 177 2.84 26.67 16.83
C CYS A 177 2.50 28.06 17.42
N PRO A 178 1.65 28.88 16.77
CA PRO A 178 1.00 29.98 17.46
C PRO A 178 0.01 29.39 18.47
N ARG A 179 0.20 29.76 19.74
CA ARG A 179 -0.74 29.53 20.84
C ARG A 179 -2.11 30.13 20.51
N GLU A 180 -3.12 29.35 20.88
CA GLU A 180 -4.53 29.71 20.99
C GLU A 180 -4.70 31.13 21.56
N HIS A 181 -5.49 31.97 20.88
CA HIS A 181 -5.98 33.19 21.48
C HIS A 181 -7.12 32.85 22.42
N ALA A 182 -6.82 33.06 23.70
CA ALA A 182 -7.76 33.09 24.81
C ALA A 182 -8.93 34.03 24.52
N ALA A 183 -10.15 33.54 24.78
CA ALA A 183 -11.34 34.36 24.95
C ALA A 183 -11.21 35.22 26.21
N PRO A 184 -11.73 36.47 26.23
CA PRO A 184 -11.92 37.22 27.46
C PRO A 184 -13.30 36.94 28.10
N GLU A 185 -13.29 36.46 29.34
CA GLU A 185 -14.39 36.51 30.32
C GLU A 185 -14.33 37.84 31.11
N PRO A 186 -15.26 38.17 32.03
CA PRO A 186 -16.70 38.33 31.88
C PRO A 186 -17.15 39.76 32.30
N GLY A 187 -18.31 40.22 31.82
CA GLY A 187 -18.91 41.50 32.25
C GLY A 187 -20.42 41.37 32.36
N GLY A 188 -20.92 41.17 33.58
CA GLY A 188 -22.33 40.93 33.87
C GLY A 188 -23.20 42.19 33.87
N ALA A 189 -24.50 42.00 33.61
CA ALA A 189 -25.62 42.46 34.43
C ALA A 189 -26.93 42.36 33.62
N GLY A 190 -27.98 41.79 34.23
CA GLY A 190 -29.37 42.07 33.85
C GLY A 190 -30.24 40.86 33.51
N TYR A 191 -30.73 40.17 34.55
CA TYR A 191 -32.10 39.63 34.58
C TYR A 191 -32.93 40.58 35.48
N PRO A 192 -34.25 40.75 35.27
CA PRO A 192 -35.18 39.69 35.71
C PRO A 192 -36.46 39.47 34.86
N GLN A 193 -37.00 38.25 35.07
CA GLN A 193 -38.41 37.77 35.14
C GLN A 193 -39.39 38.10 33.99
N ALA A 194 -40.00 37.11 33.31
CA ALA A 194 -40.93 36.02 33.71
C ALA A 194 -42.41 36.40 33.54
N ALA A 195 -43.23 35.37 33.23
CA ALA A 195 -44.70 35.36 33.02
C ALA A 195 -45.13 35.92 31.65
N GLU A 196 -45.99 35.30 30.84
CA GLU A 196 -46.87 34.13 30.92
C GLU A 196 -47.20 33.68 29.49
#